data_AF-A0A1I5Z4E8-F1
#
_entry.id   AF-A0A1I5Z4E8-F1
#
_cell.length_a   1.000
_cell.length_b   1.000
_cell.length_c   1.000
_cell.angle_alpha   90.00
_cell.angle_beta   90.00
_cell.angle_gamma   90.00
#
_symmetry.space_group_name_H-M   'P 1'
#
loop_
_entity.id
_entity.type
_entity.pdbx_description
1 polymer ?
#
loop_
_entity_poly.entity_id
_entity_poly.type
_entity_poly.pdbx_seq_one_letter_code
_entity_poly.pdbx_strand_id
1 'polypeptide(L)'
;MHKAYHAGKVGKEFRLLSGRRIDYLDMQNGIIYELKPNNPRAILQGQKQLQMYLQELQSPAMLQKYPQFKGIQWKTVLDTY
;
A
#
# COMPACT_ATOMS: atom_id res chain seq x y z
N MET A 1 -6.56 -17.09 0.58
CA MET A 1 -7.07 -15.79 1.04
C MET A 1 -6.36 -14.61 0.38
N HIS A 2 -5.06 -14.41 0.63
CA HIS A 2 -4.30 -13.29 0.06
C HIS A 2 -4.33 -13.18 -1.48
N LYS A 3 -4.24 -14.33 -2.19
CA LYS A 3 -4.40 -14.37 -3.66
C LYS A 3 -5.74 -13.82 -4.17
N ALA A 4 -6.82 -13.93 -3.39
CA ALA A 4 -8.15 -13.42 -3.77
C ALA A 4 -8.36 -11.94 -3.39
N TYR A 5 -7.58 -11.43 -2.43
CA TYR A 5 -7.66 -10.04 -1.96
C TYR A 5 -7.43 -9.06 -3.12
N HIS A 6 -8.44 -8.25 -3.45
CA HIS A 6 -8.45 -7.33 -4.61
C HIS A 6 -8.03 -7.97 -5.95
N ALA A 7 -8.24 -9.28 -6.13
CA ALA A 7 -7.88 -9.97 -7.37
C ALA A 7 -8.55 -9.33 -8.59
N GLY A 8 -7.79 -9.17 -9.68
CA GLY A 8 -8.27 -8.55 -10.92
C GLY A 8 -8.39 -7.03 -10.90
N LYS A 9 -8.15 -6.36 -9.75
CA LYS A 9 -8.18 -4.89 -9.67
C LYS A 9 -6.83 -4.28 -10.06
N VAL A 10 -6.89 -3.16 -10.77
CA VAL A 10 -5.71 -2.30 -11.05
C VAL A 10 -5.16 -1.78 -9.72
N GLY A 11 -3.84 -1.87 -9.53
CA GLY A 11 -3.18 -1.49 -8.28
C GLY A 11 -2.94 -2.63 -7.30
N LYS A 12 -3.43 -3.84 -7.58
CA LYS A 12 -3.03 -5.05 -6.85
C LYS A 12 -1.53 -5.31 -7.04
N GLU A 13 -0.86 -5.68 -5.96
CA GLU A 13 0.56 -6.01 -5.96
C GLU A 13 1.46 -4.89 -6.53
N PHE A 14 1.08 -3.64 -6.27
CA PHE A 14 1.80 -2.47 -6.77
C PHE A 14 3.22 -2.44 -6.20
N ARG A 15 4.21 -2.25 -7.09
CA ARG A 15 5.63 -2.20 -6.70
C ARG A 15 6.12 -0.76 -6.57
N LEU A 16 6.69 -0.47 -5.42
CA LEU A 16 7.37 0.78 -5.12
C LEU A 16 8.79 0.77 -5.73
N LEU A 17 9.45 1.93 -5.74
CA LEU A 17 10.80 2.08 -6.28
C LEU A 17 11.86 1.29 -5.49
N SER A 18 11.65 1.10 -4.19
CA SER A 18 12.45 0.25 -3.31
C SER A 18 12.32 -1.25 -3.63
N GLY A 19 11.41 -1.64 -4.53
CA GLY A 19 11.09 -3.03 -4.83
C GLY A 19 10.08 -3.65 -3.85
N ARG A 20 9.70 -2.94 -2.78
CA ARG A 20 8.62 -3.37 -1.89
C ARG A 20 7.29 -3.42 -2.64
N ARG A 21 6.42 -4.34 -2.21
CA ARG A 21 5.12 -4.58 -2.83
C ARG A 21 4.01 -4.22 -1.85
N ILE A 22 3.11 -3.34 -2.26
CA ILE A 22 1.85 -3.05 -1.59
C ILE A 22 0.83 -4.10 -2.04
N ASP A 23 0.06 -4.65 -1.12
CA ASP A 23 -0.97 -5.65 -1.47
C ASP A 23 -2.02 -5.07 -2.42
N TYR A 24 -2.53 -3.87 -2.14
CA TYR A 24 -3.38 -3.12 -3.05
C TYR A 24 -3.25 -1.60 -2.86
N LEU A 25 -3.05 -0.89 -3.98
CA LEU A 25 -3.00 0.58 -4.04
C LEU A 25 -4.23 1.12 -4.75
N ASP A 26 -5.16 1.69 -4.00
CA ASP A 26 -6.32 2.40 -4.53
C ASP A 26 -5.93 3.86 -4.82
N MET A 27 -5.45 4.11 -6.04
CA MET A 27 -5.05 5.45 -6.47
C MET A 27 -6.24 6.41 -6.61
N GLN A 28 -7.45 5.88 -6.85
CA GLN A 28 -8.65 6.71 -7.04
C GLN A 28 -9.10 7.32 -5.72
N ASN A 29 -9.08 6.53 -4.64
CA ASN A 29 -9.49 6.96 -3.31
C ASN A 29 -8.31 7.40 -2.43
N GLY A 30 -7.07 7.22 -2.91
CA GLY A 30 -5.87 7.52 -2.16
C GLY A 30 -5.66 6.60 -0.96
N ILE A 31 -5.86 5.29 -1.13
CA ILE A 31 -5.78 4.32 -0.02
C ILE A 31 -4.73 3.24 -0.30
N ILE A 32 -3.89 2.99 0.71
CA ILE A 32 -2.89 1.93 0.73
C ILE A 32 -3.43 0.80 1.61
N TYR A 33 -3.63 -0.37 1.01
CA TYR A 33 -4.15 -1.54 1.70
C TYR A 33 -3.05 -2.58 1.93
N GLU A 34 -3.10 -3.20 3.11
CA GLU A 34 -2.27 -4.33 3.51
C GLU A 34 -3.15 -5.39 4.19
N LEU A 35 -2.95 -6.67 3.87
CA LEU A 35 -3.70 -7.78 4.47
C LEU A 35 -2.79 -8.66 5.32
N LYS A 36 -3.10 -8.82 6.62
CA LYS A 36 -2.33 -9.68 7.55
C LYS A 36 -3.22 -10.70 8.26
N PRO A 37 -2.68 -11.85 8.72
CA PRO A 37 -3.43 -12.74 9.60
C PRO A 37 -3.76 -12.01 10.92
N ASN A 38 -4.92 -12.32 11.52
CA ASN A 38 -5.39 -11.71 12.77
C ASN A 38 -4.59 -12.21 14.00
N ASN A 39 -3.32 -11.81 14.09
CA ASN A 39 -2.50 -11.99 15.28
C ASN A 39 -1.69 -10.71 15.56
N PRO A 40 -1.40 -10.41 16.85
CA PRO A 40 -0.79 -9.15 17.24
C PRO A 40 0.55 -8.85 16.55
N ARG A 41 1.40 -9.88 16.34
CA ARG A 41 2.71 -9.69 15.72
C ARG A 41 2.58 -9.28 14.24
N ALA A 42 1.71 -9.95 13.49
CA ALA A 42 1.50 -9.65 12.08
C ALA A 42 0.84 -8.26 11.90
N ILE A 43 -0.09 -7.89 12.78
CA ILE A 43 -0.73 -6.56 12.76
C ILE A 43 0.32 -5.46 12.95
N LEU A 44 1.19 -5.58 13.97
CA LEU A 44 2.27 -4.63 14.22
C LEU A 44 3.24 -4.52 13.03
N GLN A 45 3.54 -5.65 12.38
CA GLN A 45 4.37 -5.65 11.17
C GLN A 45 3.67 -4.99 9.98
N GLY A 46 2.36 -5.19 9.83
CA GLY A 46 1.54 -4.54 8.80
C GLY A 46 1.50 -3.03 8.96
N GLN A 47 1.33 -2.52 10.18
CA GLN A 47 1.37 -1.09 10.48
C GLN A 47 2.72 -0.46 10.09
N LYS A 48 3.83 -1.12 10.41
CA LYS A 48 5.17 -0.68 10.00
C LYS A 48 5.34 -0.66 8.48
N GLN A 49 4.81 -1.66 7.79
CA GLN A 49 4.80 -1.72 6.32
C GLN A 49 4.03 -0.55 5.71
N LEU A 50 2.80 -0.31 6.16
CA LEU A 50 1.97 0.81 5.72
C LEU A 50 2.66 2.16 5.91
N GLN A 51 3.34 2.37 7.04
CA GLN A 51 4.09 3.61 7.28
C GLN A 51 5.24 3.80 6.28
N MET A 52 6.00 2.73 5.99
CA MET A 52 7.06 2.79 4.98
C MET A 52 6.51 3.07 3.58
N TYR A 53 5.38 2.45 3.22
CA TYR A 53 4.74 2.67 1.91
C TYR A 53 4.24 4.10 1.74
N LEU A 54 3.61 4.66 2.79
CA LEU A 54 3.14 6.03 2.81
C LEU A 54 4.29 7.02 2.58
N GLN A 55 5.39 6.86 3.32
CA GLN A 55 6.58 7.69 3.17
C GLN A 55 7.17 7.58 1.76
N GLU A 56 7.25 6.37 1.22
CA GLU A 56 7.82 6.15 -0.10
C GLU A 56 6.95 6.76 -1.20
N LEU A 57 5.63 6.57 -1.17
CA LEU A 57 4.69 7.15 -2.15
C LEU A 57 4.73 8.68 -2.20
N GLN A 58 5.05 9.31 -1.06
CA GLN A 58 5.18 10.76 -0.94
C GLN A 58 6.61 11.26 -1.22
N SER A 59 7.58 10.36 -1.46
CA SER A 59 8.97 10.75 -1.70
C SER A 59 9.15 11.50 -3.02
N PRO A 60 10.11 12.44 -3.13
CA PRO A 60 10.37 13.17 -4.37
C PRO A 60 10.61 12.26 -5.58
N ALA A 61 11.35 11.16 -5.40
CA ALA A 61 11.61 10.20 -6.47
C ALA A 61 10.34 9.50 -6.96
N MET A 62 9.44 9.11 -6.05
CA MET A 62 8.15 8.54 -6.43
C MET A 62 7.27 9.56 -7.13
N LEU A 63 7.20 10.80 -6.63
CA LEU A 63 6.40 11.86 -7.25
C LEU A 63 6.95 12.30 -8.62
N GLN A 64 8.26 12.22 -8.82
CA GLN A 64 8.87 12.46 -10.14
C GLN A 64 8.50 11.36 -11.13
N LYS A 65 8.53 10.09 -10.71
CA LYS A 65 8.16 8.94 -11.56
C LYS A 65 6.65 8.84 -11.80
N TYR A 66 5.85 9.20 -10.81
CA TYR A 66 4.39 9.16 -10.84
C TYR A 66 3.82 10.54 -10.46
N PRO A 67 3.83 11.51 -11.39
CA PRO A 67 3.33 12.86 -11.12
C PRO A 67 1.87 12.88 -10.65
N GLN A 68 1.06 11.89 -11.06
CA GLN A 68 -0.33 11.75 -10.64
C GLN A 68 -0.50 11.47 -9.13
N PHE A 69 0.56 11.05 -8.43
CA PHE A 69 0.50 10.87 -6.97
C PHE A 69 0.63 12.19 -6.22
N LYS A 70 1.05 13.26 -6.90
CA LYS A 70 1.21 14.57 -6.28
C LYS A 70 -0.16 15.14 -5.88
N GLY A 71 -0.28 15.51 -4.61
CA GLY A 71 -1.51 16.07 -4.06
C GLY A 71 -2.53 15.04 -3.56
N ILE A 72 -2.29 13.74 -3.76
CA ILE A 72 -3.12 12.69 -3.15
C ILE A 72 -2.88 12.68 -1.63
N GLN A 73 -3.96 12.79 -0.87
CA GLN A 73 -3.94 12.59 0.59
C GLN A 73 -4.07 11.11 0.91
N TRP A 74 -2.93 10.42 0.92
CA TRP A 74 -2.87 8.99 1.17
C TRP A 74 -3.35 8.61 2.58
N LYS A 75 -4.18 7.58 2.64
CA LYS A 75 -4.64 6.90 3.86
C LYS A 75 -4.15 5.45 3.85
N THR A 76 -4.06 4.84 5.03
CA THR A 76 -3.64 3.45 5.18
C THR A 76 -4.76 2.62 5.80
N VAL A 77 -4.93 1.40 5.31
CA VAL A 77 -5.89 0.42 5.84
C VAL A 77 -5.17 -0.90 6.03
N LEU A 78 -5.28 -1.45 7.24
CA LEU A 78 -4.78 -2.77 7.58
C LEU A 78 -5.97 -3.70 7.80
N ASP A 79 -6.22 -4.58 6.84
CA ASP A 79 -7.23 -5.61 6.96
C ASP A 79 -6.64 -6.85 7.62
N THR A 80 -7.51 -7.61 8.30
CA THR A 80 -7.15 -8.90 8.90
C THR A 80 -8.03 -10.04 8.41
N TYR A 81 -7.50 -11.26 8.53
CA TYR A 81 -8.21 -12.49 8.24
C TYR A 81 -7.97 -13.60 9.26
#